data_AF-A0A2D6A4X2-F1
#
_entry.id   AF-A0A2D6A4X2-F1
#
_cell.length_a   1.000
_cell.length_b   1.000
_cell.length_c   1.000
_cell.angle_alpha   90.00
_cell.angle_beta   90.00
_cell.angle_gamma   90.00
#
_symmetry.space_group_name_H-M   'P 1'
#
loop_
_entity.id
_entity.type
_entity.pdbx_description
1 polymer ?
#
loop_
_entity_poly.entity_id
_entity_poly.type
_entity_poly.pdbx_seq_one_letter_code
_entity_poly.pdbx_strand_id
1 'polypeptide(L)' 'MQQACLSIRVDATNPRHHLWCNNGTWWIHYTLNTSDGRIRRVRRSLGTHDLREAAARRDELLARLAVEGARVS' A
#
# COMPACT_ATOMS: atom_id res chain seq x y z
N MET A 1 -18.81 -3.13 -8.78
CA MET A 1 -17.46 -2.77 -8.31
C MET A 1 -17.59 -2.25 -6.90
N GLN A 2 -16.86 -2.82 -5.95
CA GLN A 2 -16.94 -2.37 -4.56
C GLN A 2 -15.95 -1.23 -4.35
N GLN A 3 -16.38 -0.19 -3.63
CA GLN A 3 -15.46 0.86 -3.17
C GLN A 3 -14.77 0.40 -1.91
N ALA A 4 -13.49 0.73 -1.79
CA ALA A 4 -12.71 0.49 -0.59
C ALA A 4 -11.95 1.75 -0.19
N CYS A 5 -11.98 2.06 1.10
CA CYS A 5 -11.16 3.11 1.68
C CYS A 5 -9.88 2.53 2.25
N LEU A 6 -8.81 3.32 2.18
CA LEU A 6 -7.52 2.96 2.72
C LEU A 6 -7.58 2.98 4.26
N SER A 7 -7.24 1.86 4.88
CA SER A 7 -7.29 1.69 6.34
C SER A 7 -5.92 1.35 6.90
N ILE A 8 -5.00 2.32 6.81
CA ILE A 8 -3.65 2.21 7.37
C ILE A 8 -3.28 3.49 8.12
N ARG A 9 -2.31 3.37 9.01
CA ARG A 9 -1.55 4.50 9.53
C ARG A 9 -0.17 4.47 8.90
N VAL A 10 0.31 5.59 8.39
CA VAL A 10 1.70 5.73 7.92
C VAL A 10 2.50 6.35 9.05
N ASP A 11 3.65 5.74 9.36
CA ASP A 11 4.57 6.26 10.37
C ASP A 11 5.68 6.98 9.62
N ALA A 12 5.66 8.32 9.70
CA ALA A 12 6.64 9.16 9.02
C ALA A 12 8.07 8.95 9.56
N THR A 13 8.22 8.42 10.78
CA THR A 13 9.53 8.16 11.41
C THR A 13 10.14 6.84 10.95
N ASN A 14 9.35 5.94 10.36
CA ASN A 14 9.79 4.67 9.84
C ASN A 14 9.63 4.61 8.31
N PRO A 15 10.70 4.91 7.54
CA PRO A 15 10.66 4.88 6.08
C PRO A 15 10.29 3.52 5.50
N ARG A 16 10.39 2.44 6.27
CA ARG A 16 10.04 1.07 5.87
C ARG A 16 8.63 0.65 6.29
N HIS A 17 7.85 1.51 6.93
CA HIS A 17 6.50 1.16 7.30
C HIS A 17 5.70 0.78 6.03
N HIS A 18 5.05 -0.38 6.06
CA HIS A 18 4.36 -1.05 4.94
C HIS A 18 5.25 -1.66 3.86
N LEU A 19 6.58 -1.59 3.98
CA LEU A 19 7.52 -2.18 3.05
C LEU A 19 8.10 -3.49 3.57
N TRP A 20 8.23 -4.46 2.67
CA TRP A 20 8.84 -5.76 2.92
C TRP A 20 9.86 -6.06 1.83
N CYS A 21 11.11 -6.37 2.19
CA CYS A 21 12.12 -6.81 1.23
C CYS A 21 12.05 -8.35 1.10
N ASN A 22 11.82 -8.84 -0.11
CA ASN A 22 11.81 -10.26 -0.44
C ASN A 22 12.89 -10.54 -1.48
N ASN A 23 14.00 -11.17 -1.06
CA ASN A 23 15.17 -11.47 -1.89
C ASN A 23 15.63 -10.30 -2.76
N GLY A 24 15.68 -9.11 -2.15
CA GLY A 24 16.10 -7.88 -2.82
C GLY A 24 14.97 -7.10 -3.48
N THR A 25 13.81 -7.68 -3.78
CA THR A 25 12.67 -6.92 -4.32
C THR A 25 11.80 -6.39 -3.19
N TRP A 26 11.46 -5.10 -3.23
CA TRP A 26 10.54 -4.50 -2.28
C TRP A 26 9.07 -4.76 -2.62
N TRP A 27 8.29 -5.02 -1.59
CA TRP A 27 6.84 -5.24 -1.64
C TRP A 27 6.15 -4.27 -0.69
N ILE A 28 4.92 -3.89 -1.02
CA ILE A 28 4.06 -3.13 -0.12
C ILE A 28 2.94 -4.03 0.42
N HIS A 29 2.63 -3.87 1.70
CA HIS A 29 1.49 -4.49 2.37
C HIS A 29 0.59 -3.43 2.98
N TYR A 30 -0.70 -3.42 2.65
CA TYR A 30 -1.66 -2.48 3.24
C TYR A 30 -3.06 -3.10 3.31
N THR A 31 -3.93 -2.43 4.08
CA THR A 31 -5.30 -2.88 4.33
C THR A 31 -6.30 -1.86 3.78
N LEU A 32 -7.37 -2.37 3.21
CA LEU A 32 -8.50 -1.64 2.68
C LEU A 32 -9.77 -2.08 3.41
N ASN A 33 -10.62 -1.13 3.78
CA ASN A 33 -11.97 -1.43 4.27
C ASN A 33 -12.93 -1.26 3.11
N THR A 34 -13.63 -2.32 2.73
CA THR A 34 -14.61 -2.29 1.65
C THR A 34 -15.95 -1.75 2.16
N SER A 35 -16.76 -1.22 1.24
CA SER A 35 -18.08 -0.66 1.54
C SER A 35 -19.06 -1.69 2.14
N ASP A 36 -18.80 -2.99 1.95
CA ASP A 36 -19.55 -4.10 2.57
C ASP A 36 -19.04 -4.48 3.98
N GLY A 37 -18.14 -3.68 4.55
CA GLY A 37 -17.58 -3.89 5.90
C GLY A 37 -16.47 -4.94 5.97
N ARG A 38 -16.02 -5.49 4.83
CA ARG A 38 -14.92 -6.47 4.80
C ARG A 38 -13.55 -5.79 4.82
N ILE A 39 -12.58 -6.57 5.28
CA ILE A 39 -11.18 -6.16 5.32
C ILE A 39 -10.43 -6.86 4.19
N ARG A 40 -9.90 -6.09 3.25
CA ARG A 40 -9.03 -6.62 2.19
C ARG A 40 -7.58 -6.25 2.47
N ARG A 41 -6.72 -7.27 2.54
CA ARG A 41 -5.27 -7.11 2.66
C ARG A 41 -4.65 -7.21 1.28
N VAL A 42 -3.90 -6.20 0.88
CA VAL A 42 -3.23 -6.15 -0.43
C VAL A 42 -1.73 -6.29 -0.21
N ARG A 43 -1.13 -7.24 -0.92
CA ARG A 43 0.31 -7.40 -1.04
C ARG A 43 0.67 -7.31 -2.51
N ARG A 44 1.57 -6.40 -2.85
CA ARG A 44 2.04 -6.25 -4.24
C ARG A 44 3.52 -5.95 -4.26
N SER A 45 4.19 -6.48 -5.29
CA SER A 45 5.56 -6.09 -5.60
C SER A 45 5.59 -4.61 -5.98
N LEU A 46 6.60 -3.91 -5.49
CA LEU A 46 6.96 -2.58 -5.96
C LEU A 46 7.97 -2.65 -7.10
N GLY A 47 8.54 -3.82 -7.42
CA GLY A 47 9.39 -4.01 -8.61
C GLY A 47 10.67 -3.19 -8.60
N THR A 48 11.25 -2.94 -7.43
CA THR A 48 12.55 -2.27 -7.27
C THR A 48 13.35 -2.92 -6.15
N HIS A 49 14.67 -2.78 -6.24
CA HIS A 49 15.62 -3.20 -5.20
C HIS A 49 16.09 -2.04 -4.32
N ASP A 50 15.85 -0.79 -4.75
CA ASP A 50 16.23 0.40 -4.02
C ASP A 50 15.16 0.79 -2.99
N LEU A 51 15.58 1.04 -1.74
CA LEU A 51 14.66 1.38 -0.65
C LEU A 51 14.03 2.76 -0.82
N ARG A 52 14.77 3.77 -1.32
CA ARG A 52 14.23 5.12 -1.55
C ARG A 52 13.21 5.08 -2.67
N GLU A 53 13.49 4.34 -3.73
CA GLU A 53 12.53 4.13 -4.82
C GLU A 53 11.29 3.36 -4.33
N ALA A 54 11.47 2.34 -3.50
CA ALA A 54 10.35 1.63 -2.89
C ALA A 54 9.48 2.54 -2.00
N ALA A 55 10.11 3.42 -1.21
CA ALA A 55 9.39 4.39 -0.39
C ALA A 55 8.61 5.39 -1.24
N ALA A 56 9.21 5.93 -2.32
CA ALA A 56 8.53 6.83 -3.24
C ALA A 56 7.34 6.15 -3.93
N ARG A 57 7.52 4.93 -4.46
CA ARG A 57 6.44 4.15 -5.09
C ARG A 57 5.32 3.81 -4.10
N ARG A 58 5.65 3.54 -2.83
CA ARG A 58 4.67 3.37 -1.75
C ARG A 58 3.87 4.65 -1.54
N ASP A 59 4.55 5.77 -1.33
CA ASP A 59 3.90 7.03 -0.97
C ASP A 59 2.98 7.52 -2.10
N GLU A 60 3.44 7.41 -3.35
CA GLU A 60 2.62 7.70 -4.53
C GLU A 60 1.37 6.80 -4.59
N LEU A 61 1.54 5.49 -4.37
CA LEU A 61 0.41 4.56 -4.40
C LEU A 61 -0.60 4.86 -3.29
N LEU A 62 -0.14 5.07 -2.06
CA LEU A 62 -1.02 5.33 -0.92
C LEU A 62 -1.74 6.67 -1.07
N ALA A 63 -1.06 7.70 -1.60
CA ALA A 63 -1.67 9.00 -1.88
C ALA A 63 -2.78 8.88 -2.93
N ARG A 64 -2.53 8.16 -4.05
CA ARG A 64 -3.56 7.90 -5.08
C ARG A 64 -4.76 7.17 -4.49
N LEU A 65 -4.53 6.12 -3.69
CA LEU A 65 -5.61 5.36 -3.05
C LEU A 65 -6.41 6.17 -2.03
N ALA A 66 -5.77 7.15 -1.36
CA ALA A 66 -6.45 8.04 -0.43
C ALA A 66 -7.35 9.06 -1.15
N VAL A 67 -6.95 9.53 -2.33
CA VAL A 67 -7.73 10.50 -3.14
C VAL A 67 -8.84 9.83 -3.94
N GLU A 68 -8.53 8.73 -4.63
CA GLU A 68 -9.44 8.10 -5.59
C GLU A 68 -10.33 7.02 -4.96
N GLY A 69 -9.93 6.50 -3.80
CA GLY A 69 -10.47 5.25 -3.27
C GLY A 69 -10.00 4.04 -4.07
N ALA A 70 -9.95 2.88 -3.43
CA ALA A 70 -9.62 1.63 -4.11
C ALA A 70 -10.87 1.06 -4.79
N ARG A 71 -10.78 0.77 -6.09
CA ARG A 71 -11.78 -0.07 -6.78
C ARG A 71 -11.40 -1.52 -6.62
N VAL A 72 -12.31 -2.29 -6.04
CA VAL A 72 -12.12 -3.72 -5.79
C VAL A 72 -13.08 -4.50 -6.67
N SER A 73 -12.53 -5.37 -7.51
CA SER A 73 -13.28 -6.39 -8.28
C SER A 73 -13.59 -7.59 -7.41
#